data_AF-A0A6A3GYN9-F1
#
_entry.id   AF-A0A6A3GYN9-F1
#
_cell.length_a   1.000
_cell.length_b   1.000
_cell.length_c   1.000
_cell.angle_alpha   90.00
_cell.angle_beta   90.00
_cell.angle_gamma   90.00
#
_symmetry.space_group_name_H-M   'P 1'
#
loop_
_entity.id
_entity.type
_entity.pdbx_description
1 polymer ?
#
loop_
_entity_poly.entity_id
_entity_poly.type
_entity_poly.pdbx_seq_one_letter_code
_entity_poly.pdbx_strand_id
1 'polypeptide(L)'
;MITGKYAVNKEFMDEFLIEVHQYNPDGNTLASDYGFDYVGQGQWGHAYIEKCGDTACHVTRIGTAPDAQLGVMFMSNTQTPDGHLSYPLDHIRSYVMGVFLDVPKDILDFSYRKWRENDKLVPVMEGVPACGLRFWKNPQYRSLSSMARSAMIGKYMAQSSTGYFGSLEVHEEGGNLVLEYGALAAPLKYYTDEGNNRIFVWDCEASPLLIKTEKREG
;
A
#
# COMPACT_ATOMS: atom_id res chain seq x y z
N MET A 1 -0.74 -14.37 0.27
CA MET A 1 -1.69 -15.07 1.15
C MET A 1 -0.88 -16.09 1.93
N ILE A 2 -0.56 -15.81 3.19
CA ILE A 2 0.14 -16.75 4.07
C ILE A 2 -0.92 -17.27 5.03
N THR A 3 -1.45 -18.46 4.75
CA THR A 3 -2.32 -19.19 5.67
C THR A 3 -1.44 -20.10 6.52
N GLY A 4 -1.30 -19.79 7.82
CA GLY A 4 -0.58 -20.65 8.75
C GLY A 4 -0.08 -19.90 9.98
N LYS A 5 -0.04 -20.58 11.13
CA LYS A 5 0.63 -20.09 12.35
C LYS A 5 2.13 -20.01 12.10
N TYR A 6 2.64 -18.90 11.58
CA TYR A 6 4.08 -18.66 11.52
C TYR A 6 4.57 -18.23 12.90
N ALA A 7 5.75 -18.74 13.29
CA ALA A 7 6.42 -18.24 14.46
C ALA A 7 6.75 -16.77 14.22
N VAL A 8 6.22 -15.92 15.09
CA VAL A 8 6.48 -14.49 15.10
C VAL A 8 7.98 -14.26 15.23
N ASN A 9 8.63 -13.80 14.16
CA ASN A 9 10.03 -13.39 14.19
C ASN A 9 10.14 -11.90 14.50
N LYS A 10 11.34 -11.42 14.84
CA LYS A 10 11.56 -10.04 15.23
C LYS A 10 11.20 -9.05 14.13
N GLU A 11 11.53 -9.36 12.88
CA GLU A 11 11.28 -8.49 11.72
C GLU A 11 9.79 -8.26 11.52
N PHE A 12 8.99 -9.32 11.59
CA PHE A 12 7.54 -9.24 11.45
C PHE A 12 6.89 -8.50 12.63
N MET A 13 7.41 -8.64 13.85
CA MET A 13 6.96 -7.84 14.99
C MET A 13 7.30 -6.36 14.85
N ASP A 14 8.49 -6.06 14.34
CA ASP A 14 8.93 -4.69 14.14
C ASP A 14 8.00 -4.00 13.11
N GLU A 15 7.65 -4.68 12.01
CA GLU A 15 6.67 -4.21 11.02
C GLU A 15 5.27 -4.02 11.64
N PHE A 16 4.77 -5.03 12.36
CA PHE A 16 3.46 -4.98 13.00
C PHE A 16 3.32 -3.82 14.00
N LEU A 17 4.37 -3.53 14.77
CA LEU A 17 4.40 -2.40 15.70
C LEU A 17 4.48 -1.03 14.99
N ILE A 18 5.14 -0.96 13.82
CA ILE A 18 5.18 0.24 13.00
C ILE A 18 3.77 0.57 12.47
N GLU A 19 2.96 -0.44 12.17
CA GLU A 19 1.55 -0.35 11.75
C GLU A 19 0.57 -0.03 12.91
N VAL A 20 1.07 0.57 14.01
CA VAL A 20 0.28 1.08 15.17
C VAL A 20 -0.29 -0.01 16.08
N HIS A 21 0.01 -1.28 15.85
CA HIS A 21 -0.58 -2.32 16.66
C HIS A 21 -0.03 -2.33 18.08
N GLN A 22 -0.91 -2.19 19.06
CA GLN A 22 -0.59 -2.49 20.46
C GLN A 22 -0.79 -4.00 20.65
N TYR A 23 0.29 -4.76 20.46
CA TYR A 23 0.26 -6.22 20.55
C TYR A 23 0.70 -6.69 21.94
N ASN A 24 -0.19 -7.43 22.63
CA ASN A 24 0.17 -8.20 23.81
C ASN A 24 -0.01 -9.69 23.49
N PRO A 25 1.07 -10.41 23.12
CA PRO A 25 0.96 -11.81 22.72
C PRO A 25 0.42 -12.68 23.85
N ASP A 26 -0.55 -13.54 23.53
CA ASP A 26 -0.80 -14.77 24.27
C ASP A 26 -0.21 -15.95 23.46
N GLY A 27 1.04 -16.30 23.76
CA GLY A 27 1.82 -17.28 22.99
C GLY A 27 2.57 -16.71 21.79
N ASN A 28 3.03 -17.59 20.89
CA ASN A 28 3.97 -17.24 19.80
C ASN A 28 3.31 -17.10 18.41
N THR A 29 2.03 -16.71 18.35
CA THR A 29 1.27 -16.68 17.09
C THR A 29 0.60 -15.33 16.88
N LEU A 30 1.01 -14.61 15.84
CA LEU A 30 0.24 -13.52 15.26
C LEU A 30 -0.68 -14.17 14.21
N ALA A 31 -1.98 -14.19 14.45
CA ALA A 31 -2.90 -14.93 13.59
C ALA A 31 -3.30 -14.10 12.37
N SER A 32 -2.71 -14.41 11.21
CA SER A 32 -3.42 -14.31 9.94
C SER A 32 -4.25 -15.59 9.77
N ASP A 33 -5.55 -15.49 10.07
CA ASP A 33 -6.54 -16.58 9.88
C ASP A 33 -7.65 -16.08 8.96
N TYR A 34 -8.40 -16.94 8.28
CA TYR A 34 -9.51 -16.62 7.35
C TYR A 34 -9.37 -15.36 6.44
N GLY A 35 -8.15 -14.91 6.16
CA GLY A 35 -7.87 -13.70 5.39
C GLY A 35 -7.86 -12.39 6.19
N PHE A 36 -7.83 -12.39 7.51
CA PHE A 36 -7.53 -11.23 8.36
C PHE A 36 -6.03 -11.09 8.57
N ASP A 37 -5.55 -9.86 8.77
CA ASP A 37 -4.14 -9.57 9.06
C ASP A 37 -3.89 -9.64 10.58
N TYR A 38 -4.88 -9.24 11.38
CA TYR A 38 -4.83 -9.36 12.83
C TYR A 38 -6.20 -9.70 13.43
N VAL A 39 -6.18 -10.56 14.45
CA VAL A 39 -7.29 -10.88 15.35
C VAL A 39 -6.71 -10.99 16.76
N GLY A 40 -7.13 -10.14 17.68
CA GLY A 40 -6.63 -10.19 19.05
C GLY A 40 -7.14 -9.07 19.94
N GLN A 41 -6.56 -8.92 21.13
CA GLN A 41 -6.73 -7.71 21.94
C GLN A 41 -5.72 -6.68 21.43
N GLY A 42 -6.19 -5.55 20.93
CA GLY A 42 -5.36 -4.53 20.28
C GLY A 42 -6.07 -3.19 20.24
N GLN A 43 -5.44 -2.21 19.57
CA GLN A 43 -6.02 -0.90 19.27
C GLN A 43 -6.76 -0.25 20.45
N TRP A 44 -5.99 0.40 21.34
CA TRP A 44 -6.50 1.07 22.55
C TRP A 44 -7.10 0.15 23.62
N GLY A 45 -6.79 -1.16 23.56
CA GLY A 45 -7.18 -2.14 24.58
C GLY A 45 -8.49 -2.85 24.32
N HIS A 46 -9.00 -2.81 23.09
CA HIS A 46 -10.25 -3.45 22.68
C HIS A 46 -10.01 -4.80 21.98
N ALA A 47 -11.06 -5.60 21.85
CA ALA A 47 -11.02 -6.70 20.89
C ALA A 47 -10.89 -6.09 19.49
N TYR A 48 -9.91 -6.50 18.72
CA TYR A 48 -9.53 -5.84 17.47
C TYR A 48 -9.31 -6.85 16.35
N ILE A 49 -9.94 -6.58 15.21
CA ILE A 49 -9.83 -7.35 13.97
C ILE A 49 -9.56 -6.40 12.83
N GLU A 50 -8.61 -6.75 11.97
CA GLU A 50 -8.35 -5.98 10.76
C GLU A 50 -8.01 -6.82 9.54
N LYS A 51 -8.30 -6.21 8.39
CA LYS A 51 -7.80 -6.65 7.11
C LYS A 51 -7.44 -5.44 6.26
N CYS A 52 -6.17 -5.30 5.97
CA CYS A 52 -5.61 -4.30 5.09
C CYS A 52 -5.33 -4.91 3.71
N GLY A 53 -5.24 -4.06 2.69
CA GLY A 53 -5.10 -4.51 1.32
C GLY A 53 -4.35 -3.52 0.47
N ASP A 54 -3.29 -4.01 -0.16
CA ASP A 54 -2.43 -3.23 -1.03
C ASP A 54 -2.43 -3.81 -2.43
N THR A 55 -2.67 -2.96 -3.40
CA THR A 55 -2.42 -3.21 -4.83
C THR A 55 -1.43 -2.17 -5.33
N ALA A 56 -0.96 -2.28 -6.57
CA ALA A 56 -0.03 -1.29 -7.14
C ALA A 56 -0.59 0.16 -7.21
N CYS A 57 -1.90 0.35 -7.04
CA CYS A 57 -2.54 1.65 -7.20
C CYS A 57 -3.50 2.01 -6.06
N HIS A 58 -3.68 1.12 -5.10
CA HIS A 58 -4.73 1.26 -4.10
C HIS A 58 -4.32 0.65 -2.78
N VAL A 59 -4.65 1.36 -1.71
CA VAL A 59 -4.42 1.00 -0.33
C VAL A 59 -5.74 1.04 0.41
N THR A 60 -6.08 -0.03 1.10
CA THR A 60 -7.23 -0.13 2.00
C THR A 60 -6.74 -0.46 3.40
N ARG A 61 -7.22 0.29 4.39
CA ARG A 61 -6.99 0.08 5.83
C ARG A 61 -8.32 -0.06 6.54
N ILE A 62 -8.60 -1.24 7.06
CA ILE A 62 -9.83 -1.55 7.80
C ILE A 62 -9.43 -1.85 9.24
N GLY A 63 -10.21 -1.39 10.20
CA GLY A 63 -10.06 -1.76 11.60
C GLY A 63 -11.44 -1.87 12.24
N THR A 64 -11.65 -2.92 13.02
CA THR A 64 -12.92 -3.16 13.71
C THR A 64 -12.68 -3.47 15.18
N ALA A 65 -13.45 -2.84 16.06
CA ALA A 65 -13.57 -3.18 17.47
C ALA A 65 -14.98 -3.72 17.73
N PRO A 66 -15.18 -5.06 17.67
CA PRO A 66 -16.51 -5.65 17.76
C PRO A 66 -17.21 -5.41 19.10
N ASP A 67 -16.45 -5.39 20.20
CA ASP A 67 -16.93 -5.12 21.55
C ASP A 67 -17.46 -3.68 21.72
N ALA A 68 -16.93 -2.74 20.94
CA ALA A 68 -17.41 -1.37 20.86
C ALA A 68 -18.39 -1.11 19.69
N GLN A 69 -18.77 -2.16 18.94
CA GLN A 69 -19.59 -2.07 17.74
C GLN A 69 -19.07 -1.03 16.70
N LEU A 70 -17.74 -0.90 16.61
CA LEU A 70 -17.08 0.11 15.78
C LEU A 70 -16.33 -0.53 14.63
N GLY A 71 -16.48 0.04 13.43
CA GLY A 71 -15.67 -0.29 12.27
C GLY A 71 -15.28 0.97 11.52
N VAL A 72 -14.01 1.07 11.11
CA VAL A 72 -13.49 2.16 10.29
C VAL A 72 -12.80 1.60 9.06
N MET A 73 -12.95 2.32 7.94
CA MET A 73 -12.30 1.98 6.67
C MET A 73 -11.73 3.26 6.05
N PHE A 74 -10.47 3.18 5.67
CA PHE A 74 -9.77 4.21 4.91
C PHE A 74 -9.27 3.61 3.61
N MET A 75 -9.40 4.38 2.53
CA MET A 75 -8.99 3.98 1.21
C MET A 75 -8.20 5.11 0.57
N SER A 76 -7.12 4.77 -0.13
CA SER A 76 -6.38 5.70 -0.94
C SER A 76 -6.11 5.10 -2.31
N ASN A 77 -6.30 5.90 -3.37
CA ASN A 77 -5.91 5.54 -4.73
C ASN A 77 -4.43 5.81 -4.97
N THR A 78 -3.60 5.44 -3.99
CA THR A 78 -2.17 5.61 -4.00
C THR A 78 -1.57 4.38 -3.35
N GLN A 79 -0.71 3.67 -4.05
CA GLN A 79 0.25 2.80 -3.41
C GLN A 79 1.64 3.35 -3.65
N THR A 80 2.48 3.19 -2.65
CA THR A 80 3.87 3.58 -2.68
C THR A 80 4.72 2.34 -2.66
N PRO A 81 5.88 2.35 -3.33
CA PRO A 81 6.77 1.18 -3.39
C PRO A 81 7.40 0.84 -2.03
N ASP A 82 7.23 1.71 -1.04
CA ASP A 82 7.74 1.58 0.32
C ASP A 82 6.58 1.61 1.33
N GLY A 83 6.62 0.69 2.30
CA GLY A 83 5.68 0.58 3.41
C GLY A 83 5.64 1.84 4.27
N HIS A 84 6.76 2.56 4.41
CA HIS A 84 6.87 3.85 5.13
C HIS A 84 5.83 4.89 4.68
N LEU A 85 5.43 4.81 3.41
CA LEU A 85 4.47 5.73 2.83
C LEU A 85 3.03 5.22 2.88
N SER A 86 2.82 3.95 3.24
CA SER A 86 1.50 3.33 3.45
C SER A 86 1.03 3.41 4.91
N TYR A 87 1.97 3.35 5.87
CA TYR A 87 1.71 3.48 7.31
C TYR A 87 0.98 4.77 7.75
N PRO A 88 1.10 5.94 7.09
CA PRO A 88 0.27 7.09 7.44
C PRO A 88 -1.22 6.78 7.48
N LEU A 89 -1.73 5.91 6.60
CA LEU A 89 -3.15 5.53 6.60
C LEU A 89 -3.51 4.61 7.78
N ASP A 90 -2.60 3.72 8.19
CA ASP A 90 -2.75 2.92 9.42
C ASP A 90 -2.87 3.82 10.64
N HIS A 91 -1.98 4.81 10.76
CA HIS A 91 -1.99 5.77 11.86
C HIS A 91 -3.21 6.69 11.86
N ILE A 92 -3.67 7.14 10.68
CA ILE A 92 -4.93 7.89 10.56
C ILE A 92 -6.11 7.02 10.99
N ARG A 93 -6.19 5.78 10.53
CA ARG A 93 -7.23 4.83 10.91
C ARG A 93 -7.26 4.63 12.42
N SER A 94 -6.11 4.30 13.02
CA SER A 94 -5.97 4.07 14.45
C SER A 94 -6.28 5.31 15.29
N TYR A 95 -5.92 6.50 14.81
CA TYR A 95 -6.29 7.78 15.44
C TYR A 95 -7.80 8.01 15.41
N VAL A 96 -8.43 7.93 14.24
CA VAL A 96 -9.88 8.14 14.11
C VAL A 96 -10.68 7.11 14.89
N MET A 97 -10.25 5.85 14.85
CA MET A 97 -10.84 4.81 15.68
C MET A 97 -10.76 5.15 17.16
N GLY A 98 -9.61 5.66 17.63
CA GLY A 98 -9.44 6.11 19.01
C GLY A 98 -10.37 7.25 19.42
N VAL A 99 -10.69 8.17 18.49
CA VAL A 99 -11.69 9.23 18.75
C VAL A 99 -13.06 8.63 19.07
N PHE A 100 -13.48 7.60 18.34
CA PHE A 100 -14.77 6.93 18.57
C PHE A 100 -14.78 5.95 19.75
N LEU A 101 -13.60 5.56 20.23
CA LEU A 101 -13.40 4.76 21.43
C LEU A 101 -13.18 5.63 22.68
N ASP A 102 -13.44 6.93 22.59
CA ASP A 102 -13.29 7.91 23.68
C ASP A 102 -11.87 7.94 24.30
N VAL A 103 -10.85 7.63 23.50
CA VAL A 103 -9.45 7.75 23.93
C VAL A 103 -9.11 9.23 24.11
N PRO A 104 -8.48 9.61 25.24
CA PRO A 104 -8.07 10.99 25.47
C PRO A 104 -7.25 11.57 24.31
N LYS A 105 -7.61 12.78 23.88
CA LYS A 105 -7.00 13.44 22.71
C LYS A 105 -5.49 13.60 22.84
N ASP A 106 -5.00 13.87 24.05
CA ASP A 106 -3.58 14.00 24.34
C ASP A 106 -2.81 12.69 24.12
N ILE A 107 -3.42 11.54 24.43
CA ILE A 107 -2.86 10.21 24.12
C ILE A 107 -2.84 9.98 22.60
N LEU A 108 -3.92 10.31 21.90
CA LEU A 108 -4.00 10.19 20.44
C LEU A 108 -2.93 11.05 19.75
N ASP A 109 -2.85 12.33 20.13
CA ASP A 109 -1.87 13.29 19.60
C ASP A 109 -0.44 12.87 19.91
N PHE A 110 -0.18 12.34 21.11
CA PHE A 110 1.12 11.85 21.50
C PHE A 110 1.54 10.65 20.64
N SER A 111 0.66 9.66 20.52
CA SER A 111 0.94 8.43 19.75
C SER A 111 1.23 8.76 18.28
N TYR A 112 0.37 9.56 17.65
CA TYR A 112 0.54 9.95 16.25
C TYR A 112 1.83 10.75 16.03
N ARG A 113 2.11 11.73 16.90
CA ARG A 113 3.32 12.54 16.79
C ARG A 113 4.59 11.72 16.99
N LYS A 114 4.61 10.85 18.01
CA LYS A 114 5.74 9.96 18.29
C LYS A 114 6.04 9.07 17.08
N TRP A 115 5.01 8.52 16.44
CA TRP A 115 5.20 7.77 15.22
C TRP A 115 5.77 8.64 14.10
N ARG A 116 5.16 9.81 13.82
CA ARG A 116 5.63 10.73 12.78
C ARG A 116 7.09 11.15 12.95
N GLU A 117 7.54 11.34 14.18
CA GLU A 117 8.93 11.68 14.50
C GLU A 117 9.88 10.50 14.24
N ASN A 118 9.43 9.27 14.48
CA ASN A 118 10.23 8.05 14.31
C ASN A 118 10.27 7.53 12.88
N ASP A 119 9.19 7.67 12.12
CA ASP A 119 9.06 7.16 10.75
C ASP A 119 10.00 7.89 9.77
N LYS A 120 10.40 9.13 10.11
CA LYS A 120 11.37 9.93 9.33
C LYS A 120 11.06 9.94 7.83
N LEU A 121 9.81 10.19 7.43
CA LEU A 121 9.39 10.22 6.03
C LEU A 121 10.44 10.82 5.10
N VAL A 122 11.03 9.96 4.27
CA VAL A 122 12.00 10.34 3.26
C VAL A 122 11.35 10.25 1.88
N PRO A 123 11.73 11.12 0.95
CA PRO A 123 11.45 10.91 -0.46
C PRO A 123 11.90 9.53 -0.93
N VAL A 124 11.03 8.82 -1.65
CA VAL A 124 11.41 7.56 -2.34
C VAL A 124 12.49 7.75 -3.39
N MET A 125 12.65 8.98 -3.87
CA MET A 125 13.71 9.38 -4.79
C MET A 125 13.90 10.90 -4.73
N GLU A 126 15.03 11.37 -5.24
CA GLU A 126 15.31 12.80 -5.34
C GLU A 126 14.18 13.55 -6.06
N GLY A 127 13.79 14.71 -5.54
CA GLY A 127 12.76 15.56 -6.15
C GLY A 127 11.31 15.11 -5.93
N VAL A 128 11.06 13.89 -5.43
CA VAL A 128 9.71 13.43 -5.04
C VAL A 128 9.37 13.97 -3.64
N PRO A 129 8.13 14.45 -3.41
CA PRO A 129 7.69 14.77 -2.06
C PRO A 129 7.82 13.57 -1.12
N ALA A 130 8.21 13.81 0.13
CA ALA A 130 8.27 12.76 1.14
C ALA A 130 6.91 12.10 1.44
N CYS A 131 5.80 12.67 0.98
CA CYS A 131 4.47 12.04 1.03
C CYS A 131 4.18 11.12 -0.16
N GLY A 132 5.11 10.96 -1.11
CA GLY A 132 5.03 10.01 -2.21
C GLY A 132 4.65 10.61 -3.57
N LEU A 133 4.70 9.75 -4.60
CA LEU A 133 4.53 10.13 -6.01
C LEU A 133 3.19 10.81 -6.31
N ARG A 134 2.10 10.46 -5.62
CA ARG A 134 0.78 11.06 -5.88
C ARG A 134 0.71 12.55 -5.58
N PHE A 135 1.52 13.01 -4.63
CA PHE A 135 1.54 14.43 -4.24
C PHE A 135 2.55 15.23 -5.05
N TRP A 136 3.25 14.59 -5.99
CA TRP A 136 4.21 15.24 -6.84
C TRP A 136 3.53 16.02 -7.96
N LYS A 137 3.34 17.32 -7.72
CA LYS A 137 2.75 18.20 -8.71
C LYS A 137 3.76 18.49 -9.83
N ASN A 138 3.40 18.15 -11.07
CA ASN A 138 4.21 18.36 -12.29
C ASN A 138 5.59 17.69 -12.24
N PRO A 139 5.66 16.35 -12.15
CA PRO A 139 6.91 15.61 -12.20
C PRO A 139 7.70 15.92 -13.48
N GLN A 140 9.01 16.14 -13.33
CA GLN A 140 9.90 16.43 -14.45
C GLN A 140 10.28 15.15 -15.18
N TYR A 141 9.33 14.57 -15.91
CA TYR A 141 9.58 13.37 -16.70
C TYR A 141 10.58 13.65 -17.83
N ARG A 142 11.46 12.68 -18.05
CA ARG A 142 12.46 12.70 -19.13
C ARG A 142 11.93 11.94 -20.33
N SER A 143 12.48 12.25 -21.50
CA SER A 143 12.17 11.51 -22.73
C SER A 143 13.16 10.37 -22.95
N LEU A 144 12.65 9.21 -23.32
CA LEU A 144 13.47 8.12 -23.85
C LEU A 144 13.79 8.36 -25.34
N SER A 145 14.96 7.92 -25.80
CA SER A 145 15.26 7.85 -27.23
C SER A 145 14.34 6.83 -27.92
N SER A 146 14.11 6.98 -29.22
CA SER A 146 13.30 6.04 -30.01
C SER A 146 13.78 4.60 -29.87
N MET A 147 15.10 4.37 -29.94
CA MET A 147 15.70 3.06 -29.76
C MET A 147 15.44 2.48 -28.37
N ALA A 148 15.56 3.30 -27.31
CA ALA A 148 15.25 2.88 -25.95
C ALA A 148 13.78 2.54 -25.76
N ARG A 149 12.87 3.28 -26.42
CA ARG A 149 11.43 2.99 -26.37
C ARG A 149 11.10 1.67 -27.06
N SER A 150 11.61 1.45 -28.27
CA SER A 150 11.38 0.20 -29.01
C SER A 150 11.92 -1.02 -28.26
N ALA A 151 13.04 -0.88 -27.55
CA ALA A 151 13.61 -1.95 -26.73
C ALA A 151 12.78 -2.29 -25.48
N MET A 152 11.88 -1.40 -25.05
CA MET A 152 10.98 -1.61 -23.91
C MET A 152 9.66 -2.29 -24.31
N ILE A 153 9.35 -2.42 -25.59
CA ILE A 153 8.09 -3.02 -26.04
C ILE A 153 8.20 -4.53 -25.93
N GLY A 154 7.21 -5.15 -25.29
CA GLY A 154 7.11 -6.60 -25.22
C GLY A 154 6.45 -7.11 -23.95
N LYS A 155 6.44 -8.43 -23.83
CA LYS A 155 5.89 -9.15 -22.68
C LYS A 155 7.00 -9.52 -21.71
N TYR A 156 6.81 -9.17 -20.45
CA TYR A 156 7.74 -9.42 -19.37
C TYR A 156 7.14 -10.41 -18.37
N MET A 157 7.99 -11.30 -17.89
CA MET A 157 7.66 -12.27 -16.86
C MET A 157 8.44 -11.94 -15.60
N ALA A 158 7.82 -12.12 -14.43
CA ALA A 158 8.54 -12.04 -13.17
C ALA A 158 9.68 -13.06 -13.15
N GLN A 159 10.82 -12.69 -12.57
CA GLN A 159 11.96 -13.59 -12.38
C GLN A 159 11.85 -14.41 -11.08
N SER A 160 11.11 -13.88 -10.11
CA SER A 160 10.82 -14.50 -8.82
C SER A 160 9.32 -14.68 -8.65
N SER A 161 8.91 -15.68 -7.86
CA SER A 161 7.50 -15.97 -7.57
C SER A 161 6.61 -16.02 -8.82
N THR A 162 7.08 -16.69 -9.86
CA THR A 162 6.47 -16.70 -11.21
C THR A 162 5.07 -17.32 -11.27
N GLY A 163 4.70 -18.15 -10.29
CA GLY A 163 3.34 -18.66 -10.14
C GLY A 163 2.39 -17.67 -9.44
N TYR A 164 2.93 -16.64 -8.81
CA TYR A 164 2.18 -15.60 -8.09
C TYR A 164 2.07 -14.32 -8.92
N PHE A 165 3.18 -13.84 -9.47
CA PHE A 165 3.20 -12.66 -10.33
C PHE A 165 2.90 -13.06 -11.77
N GLY A 166 1.87 -12.45 -12.35
CA GLY A 166 1.49 -12.66 -13.75
C GLY A 166 2.50 -12.05 -14.72
N SER A 167 2.20 -12.12 -16.02
CA SER A 167 2.93 -11.36 -17.02
C SER A 167 2.48 -9.91 -17.05
N LEU A 168 3.42 -8.99 -17.30
CA LEU A 168 3.09 -7.62 -17.71
C LEU A 168 3.46 -7.43 -19.19
N GLU A 169 2.79 -6.49 -19.85
CA GLU A 169 3.06 -6.13 -21.24
C GLU A 169 3.30 -4.63 -21.34
N VAL A 170 4.27 -4.25 -22.16
CA VAL A 170 4.55 -2.85 -22.49
C VAL A 170 4.34 -2.67 -23.99
N HIS A 171 3.50 -1.72 -24.37
CA HIS A 171 3.21 -1.39 -25.76
C HIS A 171 3.17 0.13 -25.97
N GLU A 172 3.08 0.58 -27.23
CA GLU A 172 2.90 2.00 -27.54
C GLU A 172 1.44 2.34 -27.83
N GLU A 173 0.93 3.38 -27.17
CA GLU A 173 -0.40 3.93 -27.40
C GLU A 173 -0.35 5.45 -27.33
N GLY A 174 -0.88 6.14 -28.35
CA GLY A 174 -0.96 7.61 -28.36
C GLY A 174 0.39 8.32 -28.17
N GLY A 175 1.50 7.69 -28.60
CA GLY A 175 2.85 8.21 -28.41
C GLY A 175 3.44 8.00 -27.00
N ASN A 176 2.76 7.27 -26.12
CA ASN A 176 3.27 6.86 -24.80
C ASN A 176 3.63 5.38 -24.80
N LEU A 177 4.60 5.00 -23.96
CA LEU A 177 4.69 3.61 -23.52
C LEU A 177 3.62 3.38 -22.46
N VAL A 178 2.82 2.33 -22.61
CA VAL A 178 1.77 1.93 -21.68
C VAL A 178 2.15 0.56 -21.12
N LEU A 179 2.10 0.43 -19.79
CA LEU A 179 2.29 -0.83 -19.09
C LEU A 179 0.92 -1.38 -18.70
N GLU A 180 0.66 -2.62 -19.12
CA GLU A 180 -0.51 -3.42 -18.75
C GLU A 180 -0.12 -4.52 -17.77
N TYR A 181 -0.87 -4.65 -16.69
CA TYR A 181 -0.72 -5.72 -15.71
C TYR A 181 -2.07 -6.11 -15.11
N GLY A 182 -2.55 -7.29 -15.48
CA GLY A 182 -3.89 -7.75 -15.10
C GLY A 182 -4.97 -6.87 -15.72
N ALA A 183 -5.82 -6.26 -14.88
CA ALA A 183 -6.88 -5.35 -15.32
C ALA A 183 -6.45 -3.87 -15.36
N LEU A 184 -5.20 -3.57 -15.05
CA LEU A 184 -4.67 -2.20 -14.98
C LEU A 184 -3.80 -1.89 -16.19
N ALA A 185 -4.00 -0.72 -16.77
CA ALA A 185 -3.20 -0.18 -17.86
C ALA A 185 -2.95 1.31 -17.60
N ALA A 186 -1.69 1.73 -17.67
CA ALA A 186 -1.35 3.15 -17.50
C ALA A 186 -0.01 3.53 -18.15
N PRO A 187 0.21 4.82 -18.46
CA PRO A 187 1.47 5.27 -19.03
C PRO A 187 2.68 4.96 -18.14
N LEU A 188 3.77 4.52 -18.77
CA LEU A 188 5.07 4.36 -18.14
C LEU A 188 5.93 5.60 -18.44
N LYS A 189 6.13 6.45 -17.44
CA LYS A 189 6.86 7.72 -17.58
C LYS A 189 8.28 7.58 -17.07
N TYR A 190 9.26 7.77 -17.96
CA TYR A 190 10.67 7.77 -17.57
C TYR A 190 10.98 8.98 -16.71
N TYR A 191 11.55 8.73 -15.53
CA TYR A 191 11.83 9.80 -14.58
C TYR A 191 13.33 10.09 -14.46
N THR A 192 14.15 9.11 -14.06
CA THR A 192 15.58 9.30 -13.87
C THR A 192 16.34 7.98 -13.98
N ASP A 193 17.65 8.05 -13.94
CA ASP A 193 18.52 6.90 -13.77
C ASP A 193 19.02 6.81 -12.32
N GLU A 194 19.13 5.60 -11.80
CA GLU A 194 19.77 5.28 -10.53
C GLU A 194 20.85 4.21 -10.79
N GLY A 195 22.11 4.64 -10.84
CA GLY A 195 23.21 3.79 -11.28
C GLY A 195 22.98 3.30 -12.70
N ASN A 196 22.84 1.98 -12.87
CA ASN A 196 22.57 1.34 -14.17
C ASN A 196 21.07 1.09 -14.42
N ASN A 197 20.19 1.46 -13.47
CA ASN A 197 18.77 1.22 -13.55
C ASN A 197 18.05 2.47 -14.05
N ARG A 198 17.09 2.29 -14.96
CA ARG A 198 16.13 3.34 -15.33
C ARG A 198 14.93 3.25 -14.41
N ILE A 199 14.58 4.39 -13.81
CA ILE A 199 13.44 4.49 -12.91
C ILE A 199 12.26 5.09 -13.67
N PHE A 200 11.13 4.41 -13.56
CA PHE A 200 9.88 4.78 -14.21
C PHE A 200 8.79 4.98 -13.18
N VAL A 201 7.89 5.92 -13.48
CA VAL A 201 6.62 6.05 -12.79
C VAL A 201 5.56 5.34 -13.63
N TRP A 202 4.88 4.36 -13.04
CA TRP A 202 3.65 3.81 -13.60
C TRP A 202 2.50 4.74 -13.21
N ASP A 203 2.14 5.61 -14.15
CA ASP A 203 1.27 6.77 -13.91
C ASP A 203 -0.21 6.37 -13.91
N CYS A 204 -0.55 5.51 -12.95
CA CYS A 204 -1.91 5.02 -12.73
C CYS A 204 -2.75 6.15 -12.12
N GLU A 205 -3.40 6.93 -12.98
CA GLU A 205 -4.37 7.90 -12.52
C GLU A 205 -5.62 7.18 -11.97
N ALA A 206 -6.22 7.76 -10.94
CA ALA A 206 -7.52 7.31 -10.46
C ALA A 206 -8.53 7.49 -11.60
N SER A 207 -8.90 6.39 -12.25
CA SER A 207 -9.96 6.37 -13.24
C SER A 207 -11.25 5.97 -12.52
N PRO A 208 -12.20 6.88 -12.27
CA PRO A 208 -13.52 6.54 -11.74
C PRO A 208 -14.34 5.87 -12.86
N LEU A 209 -13.85 4.77 -13.43
CA LEU A 209 -14.61 3.97 -14.36
C LEU A 209 -15.64 3.18 -13.55
N LEU A 210 -16.88 3.66 -13.58
CA LEU A 210 -18.03 2.88 -13.15
C LEU A 210 -18.23 1.74 -14.14
N ILE A 211 -17.77 0.54 -13.79
CA ILE A 211 -18.04 -0.66 -14.59
C ILE A 211 -19.49 -1.06 -14.34
N LYS A 212 -20.34 -0.90 -15.35
CA LYS A 212 -21.69 -1.47 -15.35
C LYS A 212 -21.55 -2.99 -15.40
N THR A 213 -21.85 -3.67 -14.30
CA THR A 213 -21.94 -5.13 -14.25
C THR A 213 -23.40 -5.54 -14.32
N GLU A 214 -23.75 -6.39 -15.28
CA GLU A 214 -25.08 -6.99 -15.38
C GLU A 214 -24.95 -8.48 -15.08
N LYS A 215 -25.71 -8.96 -14.09
CA LYS A 215 -25.84 -10.40 -13.84
C LYS A 215 -26.67 -10.99 -14.99
N ARG A 216 -26.06 -11.79 -15.85
CA ARG A 216 -26.83 -12.63 -16.77
C ARG A 216 -27.49 -13.72 -15.94
N GLU A 217 -28.82 -13.85 -16.06
CA GLU A 217 -29.55 -14.96 -15.46
C GLU A 217 -28.95 -16.27 -16.00
N GLY A 218 -28.63 -17.17 -15.06
CA GLY A 218 -28.19 -18.54 -15.36
C GLY A 218 -29.38 -19.47 -15.48
#